data_AF-A0A7W5L3H2-F1
#
_entry.id   AF-A0A7W5L3H2-F1
#
_cell.length_a   1.000
_cell.length_b   1.000
_cell.length_c   1.000
_cell.angle_alpha   90.00
_cell.angle_beta   90.00
_cell.angle_gamma   90.00
#
_symmetry.space_group_name_H-M   'P 1'
#
loop_
_entity.id
_entity.type
_entity.pdbx_description
1 polymer ?
#
loop_
_entity_poly.entity_id
_entity_poly.type
_entity_poly.pdbx_seq_one_letter_code
_entity_poly.pdbx_strand_id
1 'polypeptide(L)'
;MIAKFLRDPFGLEDAFPPLKKWQLWLAALELEPPIFKTDVLSTVNDMAGMSGKDKETVRIMIEDAQEYSREDSRIDLLAAAMGIPPNQMDDLWKWAAQIEPI
;
A
#
# COMPACT_ATOMS: atom_id res chain seq x y z
N MET A 1 1.65 18.71 -25.31
CA MET A 1 1.60 17.34 -24.76
C MET A 1 3.00 16.72 -24.86
N ILE A 2 3.96 17.21 -24.06
CA ILE A 2 5.39 16.81 -24.14
C ILE A 2 5.95 16.42 -22.75
N ALA A 3 5.34 16.90 -21.67
CA ALA A 3 5.81 16.65 -20.30
C ALA A 3 5.77 15.19 -19.84
N LYS A 4 4.96 14.32 -20.48
CA LYS A 4 4.88 12.89 -20.12
C LYS A 4 6.10 12.07 -20.61
N PHE A 5 6.77 12.52 -21.68
CA PHE A 5 7.91 11.79 -22.28
C PHE A 5 9.27 12.15 -21.69
N LEU A 6 9.37 13.24 -20.92
CA LEU A 6 10.64 13.64 -20.28
C LEU A 6 10.89 12.96 -18.93
N ARG A 7 9.89 12.24 -18.42
CA ARG A 7 9.94 11.61 -17.12
C ARG A 7 10.39 10.15 -17.21
N ASP A 8 10.01 9.46 -18.30
CA ASP A 8 10.33 8.04 -18.48
C ASP A 8 10.66 7.66 -19.93
N PRO A 9 11.95 7.61 -20.29
CA PRO A 9 12.38 7.21 -21.63
C PRO A 9 12.27 5.70 -21.90
N PHE A 10 11.90 4.88 -20.90
CA PHE A 10 11.89 3.41 -20.99
C PHE A 10 10.54 2.75 -20.68
N GLY A 11 9.50 3.51 -20.28
CA GLY A 11 8.22 2.94 -19.89
C GLY A 11 8.25 2.24 -18.52
N LEU A 12 9.25 2.55 -17.68
CA LEU A 12 9.44 1.97 -16.35
C LEU A 12 8.63 2.68 -15.24
N GLU A 13 8.14 3.90 -15.46
CA GLU A 13 7.39 4.71 -14.46
C GLU A 13 5.99 4.15 -14.15
N ASP A 14 5.44 3.24 -14.96
CA ASP A 14 4.12 2.65 -14.70
C ASP A 14 4.19 1.13 -14.37
N ALA A 15 5.31 0.63 -13.84
CA ALA A 15 5.33 -0.75 -13.30
C ALA A 15 4.37 -0.91 -12.10
N PHE A 16 4.13 0.18 -11.36
CA PHE A 16 3.27 0.24 -10.18
C PHE A 16 2.48 1.54 -10.15
N PRO A 17 1.33 1.62 -10.84
CA PRO A 17 0.49 2.82 -10.80
C PRO A 17 0.00 3.08 -9.36
N PRO A 18 -0.32 4.35 -9.01
CA PRO A 18 -0.85 4.67 -7.70
C PRO A 18 -2.19 3.97 -7.48
N LEU A 19 -2.37 3.40 -6.29
CA LEU A 19 -3.63 2.76 -5.92
C LEU A 19 -4.52 3.75 -5.20
N LYS A 20 -5.81 3.78 -5.55
CA LYS A 20 -6.82 4.38 -4.70
C LYS A 20 -6.88 3.61 -3.39
N LYS A 21 -7.26 4.30 -2.31
CA LYS A 21 -7.39 3.70 -0.97
C LYS A 21 -8.14 2.36 -1.00
N TRP A 22 -9.28 2.33 -1.68
CA TRP A 22 -10.13 1.16 -1.74
C TRP A 22 -9.51 0.00 -2.53
N GLN A 23 -8.71 0.25 -3.57
CA GLN A 23 -8.07 -0.80 -4.38
C GLN A 23 -7.11 -1.64 -3.54
N LEU A 24 -6.27 -0.98 -2.72
CA LEU A 24 -5.33 -1.67 -1.84
C LEU A 24 -6.06 -2.54 -0.81
N TRP A 25 -7.10 -2.01 -0.17
CA TRP A 25 -7.85 -2.76 0.85
C TRP A 25 -8.70 -3.87 0.26
N LEU A 26 -9.25 -3.72 -0.95
CA LEU A 26 -9.91 -4.82 -1.63
C LEU A 26 -8.91 -5.94 -1.97
N ALA A 27 -7.71 -5.59 -2.45
CA ALA A 27 -6.67 -6.57 -2.71
C ALA A 27 -6.21 -7.32 -1.46
N ALA A 28 -6.09 -6.61 -0.34
CA ALA A 28 -5.79 -7.24 0.94
C ALA A 28 -6.83 -8.30 1.36
N LEU A 29 -8.10 -8.13 0.99
CA LEU A 29 -9.18 -9.09 1.30
C LEU A 29 -9.11 -10.36 0.45
N GLU A 30 -8.49 -10.31 -0.74
CA GLU A 30 -8.32 -11.46 -1.63
C GLU A 30 -7.12 -12.35 -1.26
N LEU A 31 -6.32 -11.94 -0.28
CA LEU A 31 -5.25 -12.77 0.26
C LEU A 31 -5.81 -13.96 1.06
N GLU A 32 -5.01 -15.02 1.18
CA GLU A 32 -5.33 -16.17 2.03
C GLU A 32 -4.25 -16.31 3.14
N PRO A 33 -4.58 -16.01 4.42
CA PRO A 33 -5.88 -15.53 4.92
C PRO A 33 -6.17 -14.07 4.52
N PRO A 34 -7.46 -13.66 4.47
CA PRO A 34 -7.84 -12.27 4.19
C PRO A 34 -7.26 -11.33 5.24
N ILE A 35 -6.80 -10.17 4.80
CA ILE A 35 -6.21 -9.16 5.68
C ILE A 35 -7.18 -7.99 5.82
N PHE A 36 -7.70 -7.82 7.04
CA PHE A 36 -8.60 -6.73 7.35
C PHE A 36 -7.83 -5.49 7.81
N LYS A 37 -8.32 -4.31 7.40
CA LYS A 37 -7.75 -3.02 7.84
C LYS A 37 -7.69 -2.91 9.37
N THR A 38 -8.70 -3.41 10.07
CA THR A 38 -8.76 -3.39 11.54
C THR A 38 -7.63 -4.17 12.18
N ASP A 39 -7.25 -5.31 11.59
CA ASP A 39 -6.21 -6.19 12.11
C ASP A 39 -4.83 -5.56 11.90
N VAL A 40 -4.65 -4.89 10.76
CA VAL A 40 -3.46 -4.07 10.49
C VAL A 40 -3.33 -2.94 11.51
N LEU A 41 -4.42 -2.21 11.77
CA LEU A 41 -4.42 -1.12 12.75
C LEU A 41 -4.12 -1.63 14.17
N SER A 42 -4.64 -2.80 14.54
CA SER A 42 -4.29 -3.46 15.80
C SER A 42 -2.80 -3.81 15.84
N THR A 43 -2.27 -4.40 14.77
CA THR A 43 -0.85 -4.77 14.67
C THR A 43 0.06 -3.56 14.81
N VAL A 44 -0.29 -2.42 14.20
CA VAL A 44 0.46 -1.16 14.35
C VAL A 44 0.49 -0.69 15.81
N ASN A 45 -0.62 -0.82 16.54
CA ASN A 45 -0.67 -0.46 17.95
C ASN A 45 0.24 -1.35 18.80
N ASP A 46 0.41 -2.63 18.42
CA ASP A 46 1.19 -3.61 19.15
C ASP A 46 2.67 -3.68 18.76
N MET A 47 3.10 -3.01 17.68
CA MET A 47 4.49 -3.01 17.22
C MET A 47 5.48 -2.56 18.31
N ALA A 48 6.39 -3.44 18.69
CA ALA A 48 7.47 -3.12 19.63
C ALA A 48 8.53 -2.25 18.96
N GLY A 49 9.19 -1.38 19.73
CA GLY A 49 10.29 -0.53 19.24
C GLY A 49 9.85 0.74 18.49
N MET A 50 8.55 0.93 18.25
CA MET A 50 7.98 2.16 17.68
C MET A 50 7.40 3.06 18.77
N SER A 51 7.68 4.37 18.70
CA SER A 51 7.14 5.32 19.67
C SER A 51 5.62 5.48 19.52
N GLY A 52 4.93 5.90 20.59
CA GLY A 52 3.47 6.15 20.51
C GLY A 52 3.09 7.19 19.46
N LYS A 53 3.94 8.20 19.23
CA LYS A 53 3.75 9.22 18.20
C LYS A 53 3.86 8.64 16.79
N ASP A 54 4.82 7.75 16.56
CA ASP A 54 5.02 7.14 15.25
C ASP A 54 3.89 6.17 14.91
N LYS A 55 3.41 5.40 15.91
CA LYS A 55 2.20 4.56 15.77
C LYS A 55 0.98 5.37 15.37
N GLU A 56 0.73 6.49 16.05
CA GLU A 56 -0.38 7.40 15.72
C GLU A 56 -0.22 7.99 14.31
N THR A 57 1.00 8.34 13.92
CA THR A 57 1.29 8.87 12.58
C THR A 57 0.93 7.85 11.50
N VAL A 58 1.34 6.58 11.67
CA VAL A 58 1.00 5.49 10.74
C VAL A 58 -0.51 5.27 10.70
N ARG A 59 -1.19 5.32 11.86
CA ARG A 59 -2.66 5.18 11.94
C ARG A 59 -3.37 6.25 11.13
N ILE A 60 -3.07 7.53 11.39
CA ILE A 60 -3.66 8.68 10.70
C ILE A 60 -3.46 8.52 9.20
N MET A 61 -2.27 8.13 8.77
CA MET A 61 -2.04 7.95 7.34
C MET A 61 -2.87 6.82 6.72
N ILE A 62 -2.95 5.65 7.36
CA ILE A 62 -3.77 4.52 6.90
C ILE A 62 -5.26 4.93 6.85
N GLU A 63 -5.69 5.78 7.77
CA GLU A 63 -7.05 6.27 7.88
C GLU A 63 -7.38 7.39 6.89
N ASP A 64 -6.45 8.30 6.62
CA ASP A 64 -6.71 9.51 5.84
C ASP A 64 -6.19 9.43 4.39
N ALA A 65 -5.28 8.50 4.09
CA ALA A 65 -4.75 8.33 2.73
C ALA A 65 -5.89 8.06 1.74
N GLN A 66 -5.93 8.87 0.69
CA GLN A 66 -6.83 8.70 -0.46
C GLN A 66 -6.20 7.86 -1.56
N GLU A 67 -4.87 7.90 -1.64
CA GLU A 67 -4.04 7.22 -2.63
C GLU A 67 -2.76 6.71 -1.99
N TYR A 68 -2.20 5.66 -2.57
CA TYR A 68 -0.97 5.03 -2.15
C TYR A 68 0.00 4.92 -3.34
N SER A 69 1.29 5.12 -3.07
CA SER A 69 2.38 4.91 -4.05
C SER A 69 3.23 3.73 -3.61
N ARG A 70 3.63 2.86 -4.54
CA ARG A 70 4.45 1.67 -4.22
C ARG A 70 5.84 2.04 -3.70
N GLU A 71 6.36 3.20 -4.14
CA GLU A 71 7.67 3.73 -3.74
C GLU A 71 7.66 4.39 -2.35
N ASP A 72 6.49 4.56 -1.76
CA ASP A 72 6.39 5.09 -0.41
C ASP A 72 6.88 4.03 0.59
N SER A 73 7.99 4.32 1.26
CA SER A 73 8.57 3.46 2.33
C SER A 73 7.57 3.03 3.41
N ARG A 74 6.46 3.75 3.56
CA ARG A 74 5.39 3.46 4.52
C ARG A 74 4.51 2.29 4.05
N ILE A 75 4.51 1.99 2.76
CA ILE A 75 3.94 0.76 2.20
C ILE A 75 4.74 -0.46 2.62
N ASP A 76 6.06 -0.36 2.76
CA ASP A 76 6.86 -1.48 3.24
C ASP A 76 6.55 -1.77 4.72
N LEU A 77 6.28 -0.72 5.53
CA LEU A 77 5.79 -0.87 6.90
C LEU A 77 4.40 -1.51 6.93
N LEU A 78 3.51 -1.10 6.03
CA LEU A 78 2.19 -1.69 5.88
C LEU A 78 2.28 -3.17 5.47
N ALA A 79 3.12 -3.50 4.49
CA ALA A 79 3.38 -4.87 4.07
C ALA A 79 3.88 -5.73 5.24
N ALA A 80 4.80 -5.20 6.04
CA ALA A 80 5.28 -5.88 7.24
C ALA A 80 4.17 -6.11 8.28
N ALA A 81 3.32 -5.11 8.52
CA ALA A 81 2.15 -5.24 9.41
C ALA A 81 1.12 -6.25 8.88
N MET A 82 1.05 -6.41 7.56
CA MET A 82 0.22 -7.41 6.88
C MET A 82 0.91 -8.78 6.78
N GLY A 83 2.17 -8.92 7.17
CA GLY A 83 2.95 -10.15 6.99
C GLY A 83 3.24 -10.50 5.52
N ILE A 84 3.18 -9.52 4.62
CA ILE A 84 3.38 -9.70 3.18
C ILE A 84 4.87 -9.46 2.83
N PRO A 85 5.58 -10.45 2.27
CA PRO A 85 6.93 -10.27 1.76
C PRO A 85 6.99 -9.25 0.60
N PRO A 86 8.12 -8.55 0.39
CA PRO A 86 8.21 -7.50 -0.64
C PRO A 86 7.83 -7.92 -2.06
N ASN A 87 8.21 -9.14 -2.48
CA ASN A 87 7.86 -9.67 -3.80
C ASN A 87 6.35 -9.95 -3.94
N GLN A 88 5.70 -10.42 -2.87
CA GLN A 88 4.26 -10.64 -2.87
C GLN A 88 3.49 -9.31 -2.87
N MET A 89 4.04 -8.28 -2.22
CA MET A 89 3.45 -6.94 -2.25
C MET A 89 3.46 -6.35 -3.67
N ASP A 90 4.53 -6.56 -4.45
CA ASP A 90 4.61 -6.12 -5.83
C ASP A 90 3.53 -6.79 -6.71
N ASP A 91 3.37 -8.10 -6.58
CA ASP A 91 2.35 -8.85 -7.34
C ASP A 91 0.93 -8.42 -6.93
N LEU A 92 0.69 -8.26 -5.63
CA LEU A 92 -0.56 -7.74 -5.10
C LEU A 92 -0.87 -6.34 -5.64
N TRP A 93 0.14 -5.48 -5.73
CA TRP A 93 -0.01 -4.11 -6.20
C TRP A 93 -0.43 -4.05 -7.67
N LYS A 94 0.23 -4.83 -8.53
CA LYS A 94 -0.10 -4.92 -9.97
C LYS A 94 -1.49 -5.48 -10.20
N TRP A 95 -1.91 -6.42 -9.36
CA TRP A 95 -3.27 -6.94 -9.39
C TRP A 95 -4.29 -5.88 -8.93
N ALA A 96 -4.02 -5.22 -7.80
CA ALA A 96 -4.90 -4.19 -7.23
C ALA A 96 -5.15 -3.02 -8.19
N ALA A 97 -4.14 -2.67 -8.99
CA ALA A 97 -4.22 -1.62 -10.00
C ALA A 97 -5.27 -1.90 -11.10
N GLN A 98 -5.62 -3.17 -11.31
CA GLN A 98 -6.57 -3.59 -12.32
C GLN A 98 -8.01 -3.65 -11.79
N ILE A 99 -8.22 -3.44 -10.48
CA ILE A 99 -9.57 -3.43 -9.92
C ILE A 99 -10.29 -2.16 -10.38
N GLU A 100 -11.39 -2.35 -11.09
CA GLU A 100 -12.29 -1.29 -11.52
C GLU A 100 -13.46 -1.12 -10.52
N PRO A 101 -13.96 0.10 -10.31
CA PRO A 101 -15.15 0.31 -9.50
C PRO A 101 -16.36 -0.34 -10.16
N ILE A 102 -17.19 -1.04 -9.36
CA ILE A 102 -18.46 -1.65 -9.79
C ILE A 102 -19.51 -0.56 -10.06
#